data_AF-A0AAU8AM96-F1
#
_entry.id   AF-A0AAU8AM96-F1
#
_cell.length_a   1.000
_cell.length_b   1.000
_cell.length_c   1.000
_cell.angle_alpha   90.00
_cell.angle_beta   90.00
_cell.angle_gamma   90.00
#
_symmetry.space_group_name_H-M   'P 1'
#
loop_
_entity.id
_entity.type
_entity.pdbx_description
1 polymer ?
#
loop_
_entity_poly.entity_id
_entity_poly.type
_entity_poly.pdbx_seq_one_letter_code
_entity_poly.pdbx_strand_id
1 'polypeptide(L)'
;MSKAPWLTIVGLGEDGPDGLCAASRAALSEAEIVMGPARHLSLLPLATDRIEWPVPFAEGIPKLLALRGRRVAVLASGDPFWFGAGAVLARHLEPGEWRAFPGRSAFSLAAARMGWPLEATHCAGLHAAPLSRLRPQLAPGRRLVVLLRDGDAVRALAAYLAAEGFGASELTVMEALGGPRERLTPVRADALPDRTFAHPVCAAVSVAGAGAVLPLATGRADDWFESDGQITRRPIRALTLSALAPRPLEHLWDIGGGSGSIAIEWLLCDPTLRATTIEPRPDRAARIAANAARLGVERLKVVEGSAPEALDALDRPDAVFIGGGLSQELLDWLEARLPLGTRLVANAVTLESEALLIAAQARLGGDLMRIELSSPVPIGPKRGWKSAFPILQWSHRWSHVR
;
A
#
# COMPACT_ATOMS: atom_id res chain seq x y z
N MET A 1 36.81 5.08 -21.78
CA MET A 1 35.56 4.35 -22.09
C MET A 1 35.09 3.73 -20.78
N SER A 2 33.93 4.12 -20.25
CA SER A 2 33.42 3.45 -19.04
C SER A 2 33.19 1.97 -19.36
N LYS A 3 33.72 1.10 -18.51
CA LYS A 3 33.52 -0.35 -18.64
C LYS A 3 32.01 -0.61 -18.55
N ALA A 4 31.47 -1.44 -19.46
CA ALA A 4 30.04 -1.76 -19.42
C ALA A 4 29.65 -2.34 -18.03
N PRO A 5 28.43 -2.05 -17.53
CA PRO A 5 27.96 -2.60 -16.26
C PRO A 5 28.10 -4.11 -16.22
N TRP A 6 28.49 -4.66 -15.08
CA TRP A 6 28.69 -6.10 -14.94
C TRP A 6 27.35 -6.85 -14.98
N LEU A 7 26.27 -6.21 -14.50
CA LEU A 7 24.92 -6.77 -14.47
C LEU A 7 24.03 -6.16 -15.56
N THR A 8 23.34 -7.01 -16.33
CA THR A 8 22.24 -6.60 -17.21
C THR A 8 20.94 -7.28 -16.77
N ILE A 9 19.91 -6.51 -16.46
CA ILE A 9 18.57 -7.04 -16.12
C ILE A 9 17.73 -7.06 -17.41
N VAL A 10 17.34 -8.23 -17.87
CA VAL A 10 16.60 -8.43 -19.13
C VAL A 10 15.17 -8.80 -18.82
N GLY A 11 14.25 -7.98 -19.30
CA GLY A 11 12.82 -8.27 -19.30
C GLY A 11 12.46 -9.32 -20.35
N LEU A 12 11.78 -10.39 -19.95
CA LEU A 12 11.40 -11.51 -20.81
C LEU A 12 9.89 -11.79 -20.69
N GLY A 13 9.23 -11.94 -21.84
CA GLY A 13 7.82 -12.34 -21.95
C GLY A 13 7.65 -13.84 -22.25
N GLU A 14 6.39 -14.27 -22.38
CA GLU A 14 6.04 -15.66 -22.70
C GLU A 14 6.30 -16.02 -24.18
N ASP A 15 6.61 -15.04 -25.01
CA ASP A 15 7.09 -15.14 -26.39
C ASP A 15 8.59 -15.47 -26.50
N GLY A 16 9.30 -15.55 -25.36
CA GLY A 16 10.68 -16.04 -25.34
C GLY A 16 11.64 -15.16 -26.18
N PRO A 17 12.54 -15.77 -26.99
CA PRO A 17 13.54 -15.05 -27.77
C PRO A 17 12.96 -14.06 -28.79
N ASP A 18 11.76 -14.34 -29.30
CA ASP A 18 11.09 -13.53 -30.32
C ASP A 18 10.63 -12.18 -29.76
N GLY A 19 10.34 -12.13 -28.45
CA GLY A 19 9.96 -10.92 -27.72
C GLY A 19 11.12 -9.99 -27.36
N LEU A 20 12.35 -10.47 -27.47
CA LEU A 20 13.52 -9.70 -27.07
C LEU A 20 13.88 -8.63 -28.10
N CYS A 21 14.38 -7.49 -27.64
CA CYS A 21 15.01 -6.53 -28.54
C CYS A 21 16.45 -6.95 -28.89
N ALA A 22 17.05 -6.34 -29.91
CA ALA A 22 18.42 -6.65 -30.32
C ALA A 22 19.44 -6.46 -29.18
N ALA A 23 19.28 -5.41 -28.37
CA ALA A 23 20.16 -5.15 -27.22
C ALA A 23 20.05 -6.23 -26.13
N SER A 24 18.83 -6.74 -25.88
CA SER A 24 18.61 -7.84 -24.93
C SER A 24 19.25 -9.14 -25.40
N ARG A 25 19.09 -9.47 -26.69
CA ARG A 25 19.75 -10.65 -27.29
C ARG A 25 21.27 -10.54 -27.22
N ALA A 26 21.84 -9.39 -27.56
CA ALA A 26 23.28 -9.15 -27.48
C ALA A 26 23.80 -9.34 -26.05
N ALA A 27 23.13 -8.75 -25.05
CA ALA A 27 23.54 -8.91 -23.66
C ALA A 27 23.45 -10.35 -23.16
N LEU A 28 22.44 -11.12 -23.59
CA LEU A 28 22.37 -12.55 -23.25
C LEU A 28 23.47 -13.38 -23.92
N SER A 29 23.86 -13.04 -25.15
CA SER A 29 24.98 -13.73 -25.84
C SER A 29 26.35 -13.38 -25.27
N GLU A 30 26.52 -12.16 -24.74
CA GLU A 30 27.77 -11.69 -24.14
C GLU A 30 27.92 -12.09 -22.66
N ALA A 31 26.81 -12.48 -22.02
CA ALA A 31 26.79 -12.88 -20.63
C ALA A 31 27.59 -14.17 -20.41
N GLU A 32 28.44 -14.16 -19.39
CA GLU A 32 29.10 -15.38 -18.91
C GLU A 32 28.11 -16.26 -18.14
N ILE A 33 27.17 -15.64 -17.42
CA ILE A 33 26.16 -16.30 -16.61
C ILE A 33 24.81 -15.68 -16.88
N VAL A 34 23.79 -16.53 -17.06
CA VAL A 34 22.39 -16.11 -17.04
C VAL A 34 21.72 -16.66 -15.78
N MET A 35 21.19 -15.75 -14.95
CA MET A 35 20.47 -16.09 -13.74
C MET A 35 18.99 -15.73 -13.90
N GLY A 36 18.08 -16.60 -13.48
CA GLY A 36 16.65 -16.31 -13.59
C GLY A 36 15.75 -17.42 -13.08
N PRO A 37 14.44 -17.17 -12.93
CA PRO A 37 13.48 -18.21 -12.58
C PRO A 37 13.49 -19.36 -13.61
N ALA A 38 13.29 -20.61 -13.16
CA ALA A 38 13.28 -21.80 -14.03
C ALA A 38 12.41 -21.60 -15.29
N ARG A 39 11.21 -21.03 -15.13
CA ARG A 39 10.29 -20.73 -16.23
C ARG A 39 10.93 -19.86 -17.32
N HIS A 40 11.66 -18.82 -16.97
CA HIS A 40 12.29 -17.93 -17.96
C HIS A 40 13.51 -18.61 -18.62
N LEU A 41 14.30 -19.33 -17.83
CA LEU A 41 15.45 -20.08 -18.34
C LEU A 41 15.02 -21.16 -19.35
N SER A 42 13.85 -21.79 -19.16
CA SER A 42 13.32 -22.78 -20.10
C SER A 42 12.83 -22.19 -21.43
N LEU A 43 12.55 -20.89 -21.49
CA LEU A 43 12.09 -20.22 -22.71
C LEU A 43 13.25 -19.86 -23.66
N LEU A 44 14.49 -19.87 -23.18
CA LEU A 44 15.65 -19.40 -23.93
C LEU A 44 16.60 -20.57 -24.29
N PRO A 45 17.03 -20.67 -25.56
CA PRO A 45 18.09 -21.59 -25.96
C PRO A 45 19.46 -21.01 -25.57
N LEU A 46 19.82 -21.08 -24.28
CA LEU A 46 21.09 -20.55 -23.76
C LEU A 46 22.22 -21.57 -23.85
N ALA A 47 23.37 -21.19 -24.40
CA ALA A 47 24.58 -22.03 -24.42
C ALA A 47 25.51 -21.79 -23.20
N THR A 48 25.17 -20.82 -22.36
CA THR A 48 25.99 -20.32 -21.25
C THR A 48 25.60 -20.93 -19.91
N ASP A 49 26.44 -20.74 -18.89
CA ASP A 49 26.16 -21.18 -17.52
C ASP A 49 24.86 -20.57 -17.01
N ARG A 50 24.00 -21.41 -16.43
CA ARG A 50 22.68 -21.02 -15.93
C ARG A 50 22.62 -21.18 -14.43
N ILE A 51 22.10 -20.17 -13.75
CA ILE A 51 21.79 -20.25 -12.33
C ILE A 51 20.30 -20.04 -12.14
N GLU A 52 19.61 -21.06 -11.65
CA GLU A 52 18.21 -20.90 -11.27
C GLU A 52 18.09 -19.97 -10.06
N TRP A 53 17.17 -19.00 -10.16
CA TRP A 53 16.86 -18.11 -9.05
C TRP A 53 16.13 -18.89 -7.94
N PRO A 54 16.64 -18.93 -6.70
CA PRO A 54 16.05 -19.73 -5.64
C PRO A 54 14.72 -19.15 -5.13
N VAL A 55 13.92 -20.02 -4.51
CA VAL A 55 12.71 -19.65 -3.77
C VAL A 55 13.00 -19.90 -2.29
N PRO A 56 12.91 -18.89 -1.41
CA PRO A 56 12.43 -17.53 -1.62
C PRO A 56 13.41 -16.61 -2.38
N PHE A 57 12.86 -15.60 -3.07
CA PHE A 57 13.62 -14.67 -3.93
C PHE A 57 14.84 -14.03 -3.25
N ALA A 58 14.73 -13.71 -1.95
CA ALA A 58 15.78 -13.05 -1.18
C ALA A 58 17.10 -13.86 -1.13
N GLU A 59 17.03 -15.20 -1.17
CA GLU A 59 18.21 -16.07 -1.17
C GLU A 59 19.03 -15.97 -2.46
N GLY A 60 18.44 -15.43 -3.53
CA GLY A 60 19.14 -15.17 -4.79
C GLY A 60 20.03 -13.94 -4.75
N ILE A 61 19.77 -12.99 -3.84
CA ILE A 61 20.51 -11.72 -3.78
C ILE A 61 21.99 -11.95 -3.41
N PRO A 62 22.35 -12.68 -2.33
CA PRO A 62 23.76 -12.93 -2.03
C PRO A 62 24.47 -13.71 -3.14
N LYS A 63 23.78 -14.66 -3.78
CA LYS A 63 24.32 -15.44 -4.91
C LYS A 63 24.64 -14.55 -6.10
N LEU A 64 23.75 -13.62 -6.45
CA LEU A 64 23.98 -12.64 -7.51
C LEU A 64 25.16 -11.72 -7.18
N LEU A 65 25.21 -11.18 -5.96
CA LEU A 65 26.28 -10.26 -5.54
C LEU A 65 27.66 -10.93 -5.53
N ALA A 66 27.74 -12.24 -5.27
CA ALA A 66 28.98 -13.01 -5.37
C ALA A 66 29.55 -13.09 -6.80
N LEU A 67 28.74 -12.79 -7.82
CA LEU A 67 29.17 -12.75 -9.22
C LEU A 67 29.64 -11.36 -9.68
N ARG A 68 29.67 -10.38 -8.79
CA ARG A 68 30.08 -9.00 -9.09
C ARG A 68 31.43 -8.99 -9.81
N GLY A 69 31.49 -8.22 -10.91
CA GLY A 69 32.67 -8.12 -11.77
C GLY A 69 32.69 -9.08 -12.96
N ARG A 70 31.80 -10.08 -13.01
CA ARG A 70 31.55 -10.94 -14.18
C ARG A 70 30.40 -10.40 -15.02
N ARG A 71 30.35 -10.72 -16.31
CA ARG A 71 29.21 -10.34 -17.18
C ARG A 71 28.00 -11.23 -16.86
N VAL A 72 27.05 -10.72 -16.10
CA VAL A 72 25.86 -11.47 -15.67
C VAL A 72 24.61 -10.86 -16.31
N ALA A 73 23.72 -11.71 -16.83
CA ALA A 73 22.37 -11.33 -17.21
C ALA A 73 21.35 -11.92 -16.22
N VAL A 74 20.45 -11.10 -15.69
CA VAL A 74 19.33 -11.54 -14.85
C VAL A 74 18.02 -11.43 -15.61
N LEU A 75 17.26 -12.51 -15.69
CA LEU A 75 15.94 -12.54 -16.32
C LEU A 75 14.84 -12.12 -15.34
N ALA A 76 14.01 -11.16 -15.75
CA ALA A 76 12.82 -10.73 -15.03
C ALA A 76 11.59 -10.81 -15.94
N SER A 77 10.39 -11.05 -15.38
CA SER A 77 9.15 -11.07 -16.15
C SER A 77 8.83 -9.69 -16.73
N GLY A 78 8.56 -9.58 -18.03
CA GLY A 78 8.06 -8.37 -18.67
C GLY A 78 8.96 -7.14 -18.43
N ASP A 79 8.43 -6.08 -17.83
CA ASP A 79 9.23 -4.92 -17.43
C ASP A 79 9.83 -5.15 -16.03
N PRO A 80 11.17 -5.16 -15.86
CA PRO A 80 11.81 -5.37 -14.57
C PRO A 80 11.42 -4.37 -13.48
N PHE A 81 10.94 -3.17 -13.83
CA PHE A 81 10.62 -2.10 -12.90
C PHE A 81 9.11 -1.86 -12.71
N TRP A 82 8.25 -2.62 -13.38
CA TRP A 82 6.79 -2.51 -13.20
C TRP A 82 6.23 -3.67 -12.37
N PHE A 83 6.38 -3.58 -11.04
CA PHE A 83 6.16 -4.68 -10.09
C PHE A 83 7.08 -5.89 -10.31
N GLY A 84 8.26 -5.66 -10.91
CA GLY A 84 9.26 -6.69 -11.19
C GLY A 84 10.43 -6.71 -10.20
N ALA A 85 11.34 -7.67 -10.41
CA ALA A 85 12.53 -7.87 -9.58
C ALA A 85 13.56 -6.73 -9.67
N GLY A 86 13.55 -5.92 -10.74
CA GLY A 86 14.56 -4.91 -11.01
C GLY A 86 14.69 -3.87 -9.89
N ALA A 87 13.57 -3.41 -9.34
CA ALA A 87 13.58 -2.47 -8.22
C ALA A 87 14.16 -3.05 -6.93
N VAL A 88 14.01 -4.37 -6.71
CA VAL A 88 14.62 -5.04 -5.55
C VAL A 88 16.12 -5.18 -5.75
N LEU A 89 16.55 -5.60 -6.95
CA LEU A 89 17.96 -5.76 -7.29
C LEU A 89 18.72 -4.44 -7.21
N ALA A 90 18.14 -3.37 -7.76
CA ALA A 90 18.75 -2.05 -7.78
C ALA A 90 19.04 -1.48 -6.37
N ARG A 91 18.33 -1.92 -5.33
CA ARG A 91 18.59 -1.50 -3.93
C ARG A 91 19.90 -2.04 -3.35
N HIS A 92 20.48 -3.07 -3.96
CA HIS A 92 21.72 -3.71 -3.51
C HIS A 92 22.93 -3.36 -4.38
N LEU A 93 22.77 -2.43 -5.32
CA LEU A 93 23.74 -2.14 -6.37
C LEU A 93 24.02 -0.63 -6.43
N GLU A 94 25.29 -0.29 -6.64
CA GLU A 94 25.70 1.10 -6.81
C GLU A 94 25.35 1.64 -8.21
N PRO A 95 25.22 2.97 -8.37
CA PRO A 95 25.07 3.58 -9.69
C PRO A 95 26.17 3.13 -10.66
N GLY A 96 25.79 2.65 -11.84
CA GLY A 96 26.71 2.16 -12.87
C GLY A 96 27.08 0.67 -12.78
N GLU A 97 26.70 -0.04 -11.71
CA GLU A 97 26.90 -1.50 -11.62
C GLU A 97 25.98 -2.30 -12.55
N TRP A 98 24.85 -1.70 -12.92
CA TRP A 98 23.80 -2.38 -13.67
C TRP A 98 23.22 -1.52 -14.80
N ARG A 99 22.60 -2.21 -15.75
CA ARG A 99 21.68 -1.65 -16.76
C ARG A 99 20.47 -2.57 -16.90
N ALA A 100 19.36 -2.06 -17.42
CA ALA A 100 18.17 -2.86 -17.67
C ALA A 100 17.64 -2.66 -19.09
N PHE A 101 17.14 -3.74 -19.67
CA PHE A 101 16.42 -3.74 -20.94
C PHE A 101 14.99 -4.23 -20.67
N PRO A 102 14.00 -3.31 -20.65
CA PRO A 102 12.63 -3.68 -20.35
C PRO A 102 12.03 -4.53 -21.48
N GLY A 103 11.31 -5.57 -21.10
CA GLY A 103 10.44 -6.32 -21.98
C GLY A 103 9.04 -5.73 -22.01
N ARG A 104 8.17 -6.28 -22.86
CA ARG A 104 6.75 -5.90 -22.88
C ARG A 104 6.10 -6.29 -21.55
N SER A 105 5.54 -5.33 -20.82
CA SER A 105 4.87 -5.61 -19.56
C SER A 105 3.52 -6.30 -19.78
N ALA A 106 3.09 -7.11 -18.80
CA ALA A 106 1.75 -7.71 -18.82
C ALA A 106 0.63 -6.65 -18.83
N PHE A 107 0.86 -5.46 -18.25
CA PHE A 107 -0.08 -4.35 -18.30
C PHE A 107 -0.23 -3.80 -19.71
N SER A 108 0.88 -3.54 -20.41
CA SER A 108 0.86 -3.06 -21.79
C SER A 108 0.21 -4.06 -22.73
N LEU A 109 0.49 -5.35 -22.56
CA LEU A 109 -0.16 -6.40 -23.33
C LEU A 109 -1.66 -6.50 -23.03
N ALA A 110 -2.06 -6.47 -21.75
CA ALA A 110 -3.46 -6.54 -21.35
C ALA A 110 -4.25 -5.33 -21.85
N ALA A 111 -3.70 -4.13 -21.68
CA ALA A 111 -4.25 -2.89 -22.20
C ALA A 111 -4.47 -2.95 -23.72
N ALA A 112 -3.50 -3.48 -24.47
CA ALA A 112 -3.62 -3.66 -25.92
C ALA A 112 -4.72 -4.66 -26.32
N ARG A 113 -4.93 -5.73 -25.54
CA ARG A 113 -6.03 -6.69 -25.79
C ARG A 113 -7.40 -6.10 -25.45
N MET A 114 -7.48 -5.28 -24.41
CA MET A 114 -8.73 -4.72 -23.92
C MET A 114 -9.10 -3.38 -24.58
N GLY A 115 -8.16 -2.73 -25.26
CA GLY A 115 -8.32 -1.36 -25.75
C GLY A 115 -8.43 -0.35 -24.61
N TRP A 116 -7.73 -0.59 -23.50
CA TRP A 116 -7.80 0.26 -22.31
C TRP A 116 -6.59 1.20 -22.22
N PRO A 117 -6.78 2.51 -22.01
CA PRO A 117 -5.68 3.44 -21.78
C PRO A 117 -5.02 3.15 -20.43
N LEU A 118 -3.69 2.98 -20.42
CA LEU A 118 -2.94 2.66 -19.20
C LEU A 118 -2.97 3.82 -18.18
N GLU A 119 -2.96 5.06 -18.66
CA GLU A 119 -3.04 6.27 -17.86
C GLU A 119 -4.36 6.41 -17.07
N ALA A 120 -5.42 5.70 -17.48
CA ALA A 120 -6.70 5.67 -16.79
C ALA A 120 -7.07 4.28 -16.23
N THR A 121 -6.16 3.30 -16.33
CA THR A 121 -6.36 1.93 -15.84
C THR A 121 -5.48 1.68 -14.62
N HIS A 122 -6.10 1.30 -13.51
CA HIS A 122 -5.34 1.00 -12.30
C HIS A 122 -4.57 -0.32 -12.48
N CYS A 123 -3.25 -0.26 -12.36
CA CYS A 123 -2.37 -1.42 -12.49
C CYS A 123 -1.90 -1.87 -11.11
N ALA A 124 -2.19 -3.11 -10.72
CA ALA A 124 -1.82 -3.65 -9.40
C ALA A 124 -1.06 -4.96 -9.49
N GLY A 125 0.09 -5.04 -8.82
CA GLY A 125 0.84 -6.27 -8.61
C GLY A 125 0.37 -7.05 -7.39
N LEU A 126 -0.69 -7.86 -7.53
CA LEU A 126 -1.25 -8.68 -6.43
C LEU A 126 -0.58 -10.05 -6.28
N HIS A 127 0.34 -10.42 -7.16
CA HIS A 127 1.14 -11.64 -7.03
C HIS A 127 1.95 -11.70 -5.73
N ALA A 128 2.31 -10.54 -5.18
CA ALA A 128 3.07 -10.37 -3.93
C ALA A 128 2.33 -9.50 -2.89
N ALA A 129 1.02 -9.31 -3.03
CA ALA A 129 0.25 -8.44 -2.15
C ALA A 129 -1.17 -8.98 -1.90
N PRO A 130 -1.81 -8.65 -0.76
CA PRO A 130 -3.19 -9.04 -0.50
C PRO A 130 -4.17 -8.42 -1.49
N LEU A 131 -5.23 -9.17 -1.82
CA LEU A 131 -6.32 -8.69 -2.68
C LEU A 131 -7.02 -7.46 -2.12
N SER A 132 -7.04 -7.30 -0.80
CA SER A 132 -7.67 -6.17 -0.12
C SER A 132 -7.06 -4.82 -0.51
N ARG A 133 -5.84 -4.77 -1.06
CA ARG A 133 -5.27 -3.53 -1.65
C ARG A 133 -6.12 -2.96 -2.78
N LEU A 134 -6.99 -3.76 -3.40
CA LEU A 134 -7.95 -3.27 -4.38
C LEU A 134 -9.06 -2.44 -3.75
N ARG A 135 -9.31 -2.54 -2.44
CA ARG A 135 -10.47 -1.94 -1.78
C ARG A 135 -10.69 -0.46 -2.11
N PRO A 136 -9.65 0.41 -2.12
CA PRO A 136 -9.79 1.83 -2.48
C PRO A 136 -10.10 2.07 -3.97
N GLN A 137 -9.89 1.07 -4.82
CA GLN A 137 -10.07 1.13 -6.28
C GLN A 137 -11.40 0.54 -6.75
N LEU A 138 -12.15 -0.13 -5.86
CA LEU A 138 -13.44 -0.73 -6.19
C LEU A 138 -14.53 0.33 -6.27
N ALA A 139 -14.87 0.71 -7.49
CA ALA A 139 -16.04 1.51 -7.82
C ALA A 139 -16.57 1.11 -9.22
N PRO A 140 -17.89 1.03 -9.43
CA PRO A 140 -18.43 0.66 -10.74
C PRO A 140 -17.88 1.56 -11.87
N GLY A 141 -17.52 0.96 -13.00
CA GLY A 141 -16.92 1.63 -14.14
C GLY A 141 -15.40 1.81 -14.07
N ARG A 142 -14.75 1.51 -12.94
CA ARG A 142 -13.28 1.48 -12.85
C ARG A 142 -12.73 0.29 -13.64
N ARG A 143 -11.58 0.51 -14.28
CA ARG A 143 -10.81 -0.51 -15.01
C ARG A 143 -9.54 -0.81 -14.23
N LEU A 144 -9.33 -2.10 -13.96
CA LEU A 144 -8.15 -2.58 -13.25
C LEU A 144 -7.44 -3.63 -14.11
N VAL A 145 -6.12 -3.65 -14.11
CA VAL A 145 -5.36 -4.82 -14.53
C VAL A 145 -4.57 -5.29 -13.32
N VAL A 146 -4.75 -6.56 -12.95
CA VAL A 146 -4.15 -7.14 -11.75
C VAL A 146 -3.28 -8.33 -12.10
N LEU A 147 -2.03 -8.31 -11.63
CA LEU A 147 -1.11 -9.44 -11.76
C LEU A 147 -1.36 -10.41 -10.61
N LEU A 148 -1.52 -11.69 -10.92
CA LEU A 148 -1.86 -12.72 -9.94
C LEU A 148 -0.70 -13.70 -9.77
N ARG A 149 -0.62 -14.35 -8.61
CA ARG A 149 0.47 -15.27 -8.28
C ARG A 149 0.40 -16.56 -9.10
N ASP A 150 -0.81 -17.06 -9.33
CA ASP A 150 -1.11 -18.35 -9.94
C ASP A 150 -2.60 -18.40 -10.33
N GLY A 151 -3.04 -19.57 -10.81
CA GLY A 151 -4.43 -19.80 -11.18
C GLY A 151 -5.42 -19.79 -10.02
N ASP A 152 -5.01 -20.22 -8.83
CA ASP A 152 -5.89 -20.23 -7.64
C ASP A 152 -6.20 -18.80 -7.19
N ALA A 153 -5.25 -17.88 -7.34
CA ALA A 153 -5.44 -16.46 -7.09
C ALA A 153 -6.54 -15.82 -7.99
N VAL A 154 -6.87 -16.41 -9.15
CA VAL A 154 -8.01 -15.98 -9.97
C VAL A 154 -9.33 -16.23 -9.24
N ARG A 155 -9.49 -17.42 -8.63
CA ARG A 155 -10.68 -17.75 -7.85
C ARG A 155 -10.75 -16.91 -6.58
N ALA A 156 -9.60 -16.68 -5.92
CA ALA A 156 -9.52 -15.80 -4.76
C ALA A 156 -9.93 -14.35 -5.10
N LEU A 157 -9.47 -13.82 -6.24
CA LEU A 157 -9.87 -12.49 -6.74
C LEU A 157 -11.38 -12.41 -6.94
N ALA A 158 -11.95 -13.41 -7.64
CA ALA A 158 -13.38 -13.47 -7.91
C ALA A 158 -14.22 -13.54 -6.63
N ALA A 159 -13.84 -14.41 -5.69
CA ALA A 159 -14.49 -14.54 -4.38
C ALA A 159 -14.40 -13.24 -3.57
N TYR A 160 -13.24 -12.58 -3.56
CA TYR A 160 -13.06 -11.29 -2.90
C TYR A 160 -13.97 -10.22 -3.50
N LEU A 161 -14.01 -10.09 -4.84
CA LEU A 161 -14.91 -9.15 -5.50
C LEU A 161 -16.38 -9.43 -5.16
N ALA A 162 -16.81 -10.69 -5.18
CA ALA A 162 -18.16 -11.08 -4.81
C ALA A 162 -18.49 -10.73 -3.35
N ALA A 163 -17.59 -11.04 -2.41
CA ALA A 163 -17.76 -10.74 -0.98
C ALA A 163 -17.89 -9.24 -0.70
N GLU A 164 -17.17 -8.40 -1.44
CA GLU A 164 -17.25 -6.93 -1.32
C GLU A 164 -18.46 -6.32 -2.07
N GLY A 165 -19.32 -7.14 -2.69
CA GLY A 165 -20.51 -6.70 -3.43
C GLY A 165 -20.24 -6.31 -4.89
N PHE A 166 -19.06 -6.64 -5.42
CA PHE A 166 -18.61 -6.39 -6.79
C PHE A 166 -18.55 -7.66 -7.65
N GLY A 167 -19.31 -8.71 -7.29
CA GLY A 167 -19.36 -9.98 -8.03
C GLY A 167 -19.82 -9.84 -9.48
N ALA A 168 -20.57 -8.78 -9.79
CA ALA A 168 -21.00 -8.49 -11.15
C ALA A 168 -19.90 -7.96 -12.08
N SER A 169 -18.69 -7.75 -11.56
CA SER A 169 -17.55 -7.31 -12.35
C SER A 169 -17.22 -8.29 -13.48
N GLU A 170 -16.94 -7.74 -14.66
CA GLU A 170 -16.48 -8.51 -15.81
C GLU A 170 -14.96 -8.68 -15.73
N LEU A 171 -14.51 -9.91 -15.82
CA LEU A 171 -13.10 -10.28 -15.78
C LEU A 171 -12.70 -10.87 -17.14
N THR A 172 -11.59 -10.42 -17.70
CA THR A 172 -10.88 -11.18 -18.73
C THR A 172 -9.64 -11.76 -18.09
N VAL A 173 -9.66 -13.06 -17.81
CA VAL A 173 -8.49 -13.79 -17.30
C VAL A 173 -7.55 -14.10 -18.45
N MET A 174 -6.28 -13.73 -18.31
CA MET A 174 -5.28 -13.78 -19.37
C MET A 174 -4.12 -14.67 -18.94
N GLU A 175 -4.04 -15.85 -19.54
CA GLU A 175 -3.02 -16.87 -19.27
C GLU A 175 -1.91 -16.75 -20.32
N ALA A 176 -0.64 -16.86 -19.89
CA ALA A 176 0.56 -16.81 -20.75
C ALA A 176 0.57 -15.66 -21.79
N LEU A 177 0.13 -14.48 -21.35
CA LEU A 177 -0.11 -13.31 -22.20
C LEU A 177 1.14 -12.91 -23.02
N GLY A 178 0.96 -12.73 -24.31
CA GLY A 178 2.01 -12.42 -25.30
C GLY A 178 2.69 -13.65 -25.91
N GLY A 179 2.56 -14.84 -25.32
CA GLY A 179 3.23 -16.06 -25.77
C GLY A 179 2.37 -17.01 -26.61
N PRO A 180 2.93 -18.13 -27.08
CA PRO A 180 2.22 -19.11 -27.91
C PRO A 180 1.11 -19.87 -27.15
N ARG A 181 1.12 -19.82 -25.82
CA ARG A 181 0.07 -20.37 -24.95
C ARG A 181 -0.96 -19.32 -24.51
N GLU A 182 -0.95 -18.12 -25.11
CA GLU A 182 -1.86 -17.04 -24.75
C GLU A 182 -3.32 -17.52 -24.81
N ARG A 183 -4.04 -17.32 -23.71
CA ARG A 183 -5.46 -17.65 -23.63
C ARG A 183 -6.21 -16.57 -22.86
N LEU A 184 -7.27 -16.04 -23.48
CA LEU A 184 -8.14 -15.02 -22.89
C LEU A 184 -9.49 -15.66 -22.55
N THR A 185 -9.95 -15.49 -21.32
CA THR A 185 -11.24 -16.03 -20.87
C THR A 185 -12.10 -14.93 -20.26
N PRO A 186 -13.09 -14.41 -21.00
CA PRO A 186 -14.09 -13.51 -20.41
C PRO A 186 -15.00 -14.30 -19.47
N VAL A 187 -15.17 -13.81 -18.25
CA VAL A 187 -16.00 -14.38 -17.19
C VAL A 187 -16.58 -13.26 -16.33
N ARG A 188 -17.56 -13.55 -15.47
CA ARG A 188 -17.96 -12.65 -14.37
C ARG A 188 -17.37 -13.16 -13.07
N ALA A 189 -17.05 -12.26 -12.13
CA ALA A 189 -16.51 -12.66 -10.83
C ALA A 189 -17.44 -13.60 -10.06
N ASP A 190 -18.76 -13.43 -10.16
CA ASP A 190 -19.77 -14.30 -9.55
C ASP A 190 -20.08 -15.60 -10.32
N ALA A 191 -19.50 -15.78 -11.51
CA ALA A 191 -19.79 -16.91 -12.40
C ALA A 191 -18.50 -17.48 -13.03
N LEU A 192 -17.46 -17.70 -12.21
CA LEU A 192 -16.25 -18.35 -12.68
C LEU A 192 -16.54 -19.79 -13.11
N PRO A 193 -16.01 -20.23 -14.27
CA PRO A 193 -16.11 -21.63 -14.69
C PRO A 193 -15.33 -22.52 -13.72
N ASP A 194 -15.82 -23.75 -13.54
CA ASP A 194 -15.07 -24.74 -12.77
C ASP A 194 -13.94 -25.35 -13.60
N ARG A 195 -12.83 -24.63 -13.65
CA ARG A 195 -11.58 -25.07 -14.30
C ARG A 195 -10.37 -24.44 -13.63
N THR A 196 -9.21 -25.01 -13.88
CA THR A 196 -7.92 -24.41 -13.50
C THR A 196 -7.49 -23.35 -14.53
N PHE A 197 -6.72 -22.37 -14.05
CA PHE A 197 -6.06 -21.35 -14.87
C PHE A 197 -4.54 -21.56 -14.78
N ALA A 198 -3.84 -21.45 -15.90
CA ALA A 198 -2.40 -21.67 -15.98
C ALA A 198 -1.62 -20.41 -15.61
N HIS A 199 -0.55 -20.58 -14.84
CA HIS A 199 0.46 -19.54 -14.61
C HIS A 199 1.40 -19.41 -15.84
N PRO A 200 1.88 -18.19 -16.19
CA PRO A 200 1.56 -16.90 -15.57
C PRO A 200 0.18 -16.38 -15.97
N VAL A 201 -0.46 -15.66 -15.05
CA VAL A 201 -1.83 -15.17 -15.23
C VAL A 201 -2.00 -13.76 -14.69
N CYS A 202 -2.77 -12.94 -15.42
CA CYS A 202 -3.31 -11.68 -14.94
C CYS A 202 -4.81 -11.59 -15.25
N ALA A 203 -5.49 -10.61 -14.68
CA ALA A 203 -6.89 -10.35 -14.98
C ALA A 203 -7.10 -8.86 -15.29
N ALA A 204 -7.81 -8.59 -16.37
CA ALA A 204 -8.43 -7.29 -16.60
C ALA A 204 -9.81 -7.29 -15.97
N VAL A 205 -10.14 -6.29 -15.16
CA VAL A 205 -11.39 -6.19 -14.39
C VAL A 205 -12.10 -4.90 -14.76
N SER A 206 -13.30 -5.02 -15.33
CA SER A 206 -14.27 -3.93 -15.43
C SER A 206 -15.17 -4.00 -14.21
N VAL A 207 -14.95 -3.11 -13.25
CA VAL A 207 -15.62 -3.19 -11.94
C VAL A 207 -17.11 -2.89 -12.10
N ALA A 208 -17.95 -3.76 -11.57
CA ALA A 208 -19.40 -3.59 -11.54
C ALA A 208 -19.99 -4.23 -10.27
N GLY A 209 -21.24 -3.90 -9.96
CA GLY A 209 -21.95 -4.36 -8.76
C GLY A 209 -22.43 -3.20 -7.89
N ALA A 210 -22.95 -3.54 -6.71
CA ALA A 210 -23.57 -2.61 -5.77
C ALA A 210 -22.81 -2.54 -4.42
N GLY A 211 -21.59 -3.07 -4.38
CA GLY A 211 -20.70 -2.99 -3.22
C GLY A 211 -20.46 -1.55 -2.77
N ALA A 212 -20.22 -1.38 -1.48
CA ALA A 212 -19.99 -0.06 -0.92
C ALA A 212 -18.70 0.55 -1.50
N VAL A 213 -18.80 1.74 -2.10
CA VAL A 213 -17.64 2.46 -2.62
C VAL A 213 -17.02 3.27 -1.49
N LEU A 214 -15.70 3.16 -1.32
CA LEU A 214 -15.00 4.00 -0.35
C LEU A 214 -15.09 5.47 -0.79
N PRO A 215 -15.59 6.39 0.07
CA PRO A 215 -15.55 7.84 -0.21
C PRO A 215 -14.12 8.33 -0.54
N LEU A 216 -13.97 9.51 -1.14
CA LEU A 216 -12.63 10.11 -1.32
C LEU A 216 -12.24 11.05 -0.18
N ALA A 217 -13.24 11.69 0.44
CA ALA A 217 -13.02 12.60 1.55
C ALA A 217 -12.68 11.84 2.84
N THR A 218 -11.95 12.53 3.73
CA THR A 218 -11.74 12.09 5.10
C THR A 218 -13.02 12.22 5.93
N GLY A 219 -13.04 11.60 7.12
CA GLY A 219 -14.25 11.48 7.91
C GLY A 219 -15.23 10.53 7.23
N ARG A 220 -14.80 9.29 7.04
CA ARG A 220 -15.66 8.19 6.59
C ARG A 220 -16.65 7.83 7.70
N ALA A 221 -17.77 7.20 7.32
CA ALA A 221 -18.73 6.71 8.30
C ALA A 221 -18.08 5.71 9.28
N ASP A 222 -18.53 5.70 10.53
CA ASP A 222 -17.89 4.93 11.60
C ASP A 222 -18.02 3.41 11.38
N ASP A 223 -19.06 2.96 10.66
CA ASP A 223 -19.31 1.56 10.29
C ASP A 223 -18.27 0.98 9.32
N TRP A 224 -17.45 1.83 8.70
CA TRP A 224 -16.26 1.38 7.97
C TRP A 224 -15.20 0.80 8.89
N PHE A 225 -15.29 0.97 10.21
CA PHE A 225 -14.29 0.52 11.18
C PHE A 225 -14.95 -0.31 12.28
N GLU A 226 -14.43 -1.50 12.49
CA GLU A 226 -14.78 -2.26 13.69
C GLU A 226 -14.23 -1.52 14.92
N SER A 227 -15.04 -1.37 15.97
CA SER A 227 -14.66 -0.69 17.21
C SER A 227 -15.39 -1.27 18.43
N ASP A 228 -14.82 -1.09 19.61
CA ASP A 228 -15.45 -1.40 20.91
C ASP A 228 -16.28 -0.22 21.44
N GLY A 229 -16.68 0.70 20.55
CA GLY A 229 -17.28 1.99 20.89
C GLY A 229 -16.27 3.12 21.07
N GLN A 230 -14.97 2.83 21.22
CA GLN A 230 -13.91 3.83 21.26
C GLN A 230 -13.38 4.10 19.84
N ILE A 231 -14.03 5.05 19.18
CA ILE A 231 -13.67 5.53 17.84
C ILE A 231 -13.78 7.05 17.79
N THR A 232 -12.79 7.71 17.20
CA THR A 232 -12.89 9.12 16.84
C THR A 232 -14.04 9.29 15.85
N ARG A 233 -15.14 9.92 16.30
CA ARG A 233 -16.35 10.03 15.49
C ARG A 233 -16.10 10.74 14.17
N ARG A 234 -16.79 10.30 13.11
CA ARG A 234 -16.69 10.80 11.74
C ARG A 234 -16.36 12.31 11.60
N PRO A 235 -17.13 13.26 12.17
CA PRO A 235 -16.85 14.69 11.96
C PRO A 235 -15.55 15.15 12.63
N ILE A 236 -15.25 14.60 13.82
CA ILE A 236 -14.00 14.87 14.54
C ILE A 236 -12.81 14.29 13.77
N ARG A 237 -12.96 13.09 13.19
CA ARG A 237 -11.95 12.48 12.33
C ARG A 237 -11.66 13.33 11.09
N ALA A 238 -12.69 13.92 10.47
CA ALA A 238 -12.52 14.86 9.36
C ALA A 238 -11.70 16.10 9.76
N LEU A 239 -12.06 16.75 10.88
CA LEU A 239 -11.34 17.92 11.41
C LEU A 239 -9.90 17.57 11.83
N THR A 240 -9.71 16.40 12.43
CA THR A 240 -8.40 15.88 12.84
C THR A 240 -7.49 15.69 11.63
N LEU A 241 -7.96 15.02 10.58
CA LEU A 241 -7.17 14.82 9.36
C LEU A 241 -6.95 16.12 8.59
N SER A 242 -7.90 17.06 8.64
CA SER A 242 -7.71 18.40 8.09
C SER A 242 -6.57 19.15 8.78
N ALA A 243 -6.46 19.04 10.11
CA ALA A 243 -5.35 19.64 10.87
C ALA A 243 -4.02 18.90 10.64
N LEU A 244 -4.03 17.57 10.57
CA LEU A 244 -2.84 16.76 10.29
C LEU A 244 -2.27 17.02 8.88
N ALA A 245 -3.14 17.34 7.91
CA ALA A 245 -2.83 17.71 6.53
C ALA A 245 -1.81 16.76 5.88
N PRO A 246 -2.19 15.51 5.54
CA PRO A 246 -1.29 14.52 4.96
C PRO A 246 -0.63 15.00 3.67
N ARG A 247 0.68 14.77 3.51
CA ARG A 247 1.43 15.06 2.28
C ARG A 247 2.19 13.83 1.82
N PRO A 248 2.40 13.62 0.50
CA PRO A 248 3.11 12.46 0.00
C PRO A 248 4.44 12.21 0.72
N LEU A 249 4.77 10.92 0.92
CA LEU A 249 5.98 10.39 1.55
C LEU A 249 6.10 10.60 3.08
N GLU A 250 5.14 11.26 3.70
CA GLU A 250 5.17 11.52 5.15
C GLU A 250 4.81 10.29 6.01
N HIS A 251 5.32 10.31 7.24
CA HIS A 251 5.08 9.32 8.28
C HIS A 251 4.27 9.91 9.46
N LEU A 252 3.16 9.26 9.79
CA LEU A 252 2.33 9.57 10.95
C LEU A 252 2.65 8.65 12.14
N TRP A 253 2.78 9.22 13.35
CA TRP A 253 2.55 8.48 14.60
C TRP A 253 1.12 8.71 15.08
N ASP A 254 0.38 7.63 15.32
CA ASP A 254 -0.98 7.64 15.87
C ASP A 254 -0.94 7.05 17.28
N ILE A 255 -0.92 7.92 18.30
CA ILE A 255 -0.78 7.56 19.70
C ILE A 255 -2.16 7.41 20.34
N GLY A 256 -2.44 6.22 20.88
CA GLY A 256 -3.75 5.85 21.40
C GLY A 256 -4.70 5.41 20.28
N GLY A 257 -4.26 4.42 19.49
CA GLY A 257 -4.90 4.05 18.24
C GLY A 257 -6.39 3.69 18.32
N GLY A 258 -6.85 3.04 19.39
CA GLY A 258 -8.24 2.62 19.54
C GLY A 258 -8.68 1.65 18.44
N SER A 259 -9.38 2.16 17.42
CA SER A 259 -9.78 1.42 16.21
C SER A 259 -8.85 1.64 15.00
N GLY A 260 -7.89 2.55 15.12
CA GLY A 260 -6.91 2.88 14.08
C GLY A 260 -7.46 3.82 13.00
N SER A 261 -8.65 4.37 13.21
CA SER A 261 -9.37 5.10 12.15
C SER A 261 -8.62 6.34 11.63
N ILE A 262 -7.80 7.01 12.44
CA ILE A 262 -6.99 8.16 12.01
C ILE A 262 -5.85 7.69 11.12
N ALA A 263 -5.03 6.74 11.58
CA ALA A 263 -3.94 6.19 10.78
C ALA A 263 -4.43 5.54 9.47
N ILE A 264 -5.56 4.82 9.51
CA ILE A 264 -6.12 4.19 8.31
C ILE A 264 -6.57 5.24 7.29
N GLU A 265 -7.30 6.28 7.71
CA GLU A 265 -7.72 7.33 6.79
C GLU A 265 -6.54 8.16 6.28
N TRP A 266 -5.50 8.38 7.10
CA TRP A 266 -4.23 8.95 6.66
C TRP A 266 -3.62 8.12 5.52
N LEU A 267 -3.49 6.80 5.69
CA LEU A 267 -2.94 5.92 4.66
C LEU A 267 -3.82 5.81 3.40
N LEU A 268 -5.12 6.08 3.50
CA LEU A 268 -6.02 6.10 2.34
C LEU A 268 -5.88 7.37 1.49
N CYS A 269 -5.24 8.43 2.00
CA CYS A 269 -5.03 9.66 1.25
C CYS A 269 -4.05 9.49 0.08
N ASP A 270 -2.97 8.73 0.28
CA ASP A 270 -1.93 8.51 -0.74
C ASP A 270 -1.13 7.23 -0.47
N PRO A 271 -0.78 6.43 -1.51
CA PRO A 271 -0.04 5.17 -1.34
C PRO A 271 1.38 5.34 -0.77
N THR A 272 1.98 6.53 -0.88
CA THR A 272 3.32 6.83 -0.37
C THR A 272 3.35 7.14 1.12
N LEU A 273 2.18 7.42 1.72
CA LEU A 273 2.06 7.68 3.14
C LEU A 273 2.35 6.43 3.98
N ARG A 274 3.01 6.67 5.11
CA ARG A 274 3.30 5.68 6.15
C ARG A 274 2.64 6.09 7.45
N ALA A 275 2.33 5.11 8.29
CA ALA A 275 1.80 5.35 9.63
C ALA A 275 2.24 4.23 10.57
N THR A 276 2.52 4.61 11.82
CA THR A 276 2.72 3.71 12.94
C THR A 276 1.72 4.06 14.04
N THR A 277 0.88 3.10 14.42
CA THR A 277 -0.10 3.25 15.50
C THR A 277 0.42 2.57 16.76
N ILE A 278 0.34 3.28 17.89
CA ILE A 278 0.74 2.79 19.21
C ILE A 278 -0.53 2.56 20.03
N GLU A 279 -0.72 1.32 20.46
CA GLU A 279 -1.90 0.90 21.24
C GLU A 279 -1.49 -0.15 22.29
N PRO A 280 -1.67 0.11 23.60
CA PRO A 280 -1.22 -0.81 24.64
C PRO A 280 -2.09 -2.07 24.77
N ARG A 281 -3.35 -2.04 24.32
CA ARG A 281 -4.26 -3.18 24.45
C ARG A 281 -4.12 -4.14 23.27
N PRO A 282 -3.73 -5.41 23.48
CA PRO A 282 -3.56 -6.38 22.40
C PRO A 282 -4.83 -6.62 21.59
N ASP A 283 -6.00 -6.61 22.24
CA ASP A 283 -7.29 -6.80 21.56
C ASP A 283 -7.64 -5.65 20.60
N ARG A 284 -7.22 -4.42 20.93
CA ARG A 284 -7.38 -3.24 20.06
C ARG A 284 -6.32 -3.21 18.97
N ALA A 285 -5.08 -3.56 19.29
CA ALA A 285 -4.00 -3.69 18.30
C ALA A 285 -4.38 -4.67 17.18
N ALA A 286 -4.91 -5.85 17.54
CA ALA A 286 -5.41 -6.84 16.58
C ALA A 286 -6.57 -6.27 15.72
N ARG A 287 -7.48 -5.51 16.33
CA ARG A 287 -8.60 -4.86 15.62
C ARG A 287 -8.11 -3.79 14.64
N ILE A 288 -7.11 -2.99 15.02
CA ILE A 288 -6.47 -2.00 14.15
C ILE A 288 -5.90 -2.70 12.91
N ALA A 289 -5.15 -3.78 13.10
CA ALA A 289 -4.58 -4.57 12.02
C ALA A 289 -5.68 -5.16 11.10
N ALA A 290 -6.77 -5.69 11.66
CA ALA A 290 -7.90 -6.21 10.90
C ALA A 290 -8.62 -5.13 10.09
N ASN A 291 -8.88 -3.95 10.68
CA ASN A 291 -9.46 -2.81 9.98
C ASN A 291 -8.56 -2.33 8.83
N ALA A 292 -7.26 -2.21 9.07
CA ALA A 292 -6.28 -1.80 8.06
C ALA A 292 -6.23 -2.80 6.90
N ALA A 293 -6.19 -4.10 7.20
CA ALA A 293 -6.20 -5.15 6.19
C ALA A 293 -7.49 -5.12 5.34
N ARG A 294 -8.67 -5.01 5.97
CA ARG A 294 -9.95 -4.95 5.26
C ARG A 294 -10.08 -3.72 4.37
N LEU A 295 -9.52 -2.58 4.81
CA LEU A 295 -9.58 -1.32 4.05
C LEU A 295 -8.44 -1.16 3.03
N GLY A 296 -7.60 -2.18 2.86
CA GLY A 296 -6.55 -2.20 1.83
C GLY A 296 -5.30 -1.39 2.18
N VAL A 297 -5.06 -1.16 3.47
CA VAL A 297 -3.91 -0.43 4.00
C VAL A 297 -3.16 -1.24 5.05
N GLU A 298 -2.98 -2.55 4.81
CA GLU A 298 -2.27 -3.47 5.71
C GLU A 298 -0.82 -3.08 5.97
N ARG A 299 -0.29 -2.10 5.22
CA ARG A 299 1.00 -1.45 5.48
C ARG A 299 1.02 -0.59 6.75
N LEU A 300 -0.11 -0.42 7.45
CA LEU A 300 -0.15 0.19 8.78
C LEU A 300 0.68 -0.64 9.76
N LYS A 301 1.72 -0.04 10.34
CA LYS A 301 2.49 -0.68 11.42
C LYS A 301 1.74 -0.47 12.73
N VAL A 302 1.45 -1.57 13.44
CA VAL A 302 0.85 -1.52 14.78
C VAL A 302 1.90 -1.94 15.80
N VAL A 303 2.07 -1.13 16.84
CA VAL A 303 3.00 -1.37 17.94
C VAL A 303 2.19 -1.53 19.22
N GLU A 304 2.26 -2.72 19.81
CA GLU A 304 1.70 -2.99 21.13
C GLU A 304 2.59 -2.37 22.21
N GLY A 305 2.10 -1.32 22.85
CA GLY A 305 2.87 -0.60 23.86
C GLY A 305 2.26 0.75 24.22
N SER A 306 2.93 1.43 25.14
CA SER A 306 2.56 2.77 25.61
C SER A 306 3.57 3.80 25.15
N ALA A 307 3.09 5.01 24.88
CA ALA A 307 3.97 6.16 24.75
C ALA A 307 4.29 6.73 26.14
N PRO A 308 5.52 7.24 26.38
CA PRO A 308 6.54 7.50 25.36
C PRO A 308 7.48 6.34 25.01
N GLU A 309 7.56 5.26 25.80
CA GLU A 309 8.60 4.22 25.66
C GLU A 309 8.56 3.52 24.30
N ALA A 310 7.36 3.24 23.77
CA ALA A 310 7.20 2.60 22.47
C ALA A 310 7.70 3.46 21.29
N LEU A 311 7.95 4.76 21.51
CA LEU A 311 8.36 5.71 20.47
C LEU A 311 9.88 5.68 20.20
N ASP A 312 10.70 5.26 21.16
CA ASP A 312 12.17 5.33 21.06
C ASP A 312 12.74 4.51 19.89
N ALA A 313 12.08 3.40 19.53
CA ALA A 313 12.53 2.48 18.48
C ALA A 313 11.90 2.75 17.09
N LEU A 314 11.18 3.86 16.93
CA LEU A 314 10.43 4.15 15.71
C LEU A 314 11.15 5.13 14.79
N ASP A 315 10.97 4.93 13.48
CA ASP A 315 11.33 5.94 12.49
C ASP A 315 10.63 7.26 12.83
N ARG A 316 11.37 8.36 12.70
CA ARG A 316 10.88 9.70 13.05
C ARG A 316 9.61 10.05 12.26
N PRO A 317 8.66 10.78 12.86
CA PRO A 317 7.42 11.17 12.20
C PRO A 317 7.52 12.57 11.58
N ASP A 318 6.73 12.78 10.52
CA ASP A 318 6.42 14.10 9.98
C ASP A 318 5.17 14.71 10.64
N ALA A 319 4.28 13.84 11.14
CA ALA A 319 3.09 14.21 11.88
C ALA A 319 2.84 13.27 13.07
N VAL A 320 2.31 13.80 14.17
CA VAL A 320 1.91 13.07 15.37
C VAL A 320 0.45 13.39 15.67
N PHE A 321 -0.34 12.35 15.90
CA PHE A 321 -1.68 12.47 16.45
C PHE A 321 -1.71 11.85 17.86
N ILE A 322 -2.32 12.56 18.80
CA ILE A 322 -2.59 12.05 20.16
C ILE A 322 -4.10 11.98 20.36
N GLY A 323 -4.64 10.76 20.26
CA GLY A 323 -6.04 10.46 20.54
C GLY A 323 -6.28 9.90 21.93
N GLY A 324 -5.25 9.31 22.55
CA GLY A 324 -5.28 8.77 23.90
C GLY A 324 -3.91 8.85 24.57
N GLY A 325 -3.88 8.70 25.90
CA GLY A 325 -2.64 8.72 26.67
C GLY A 325 -1.95 10.09 26.76
N LEU A 326 -2.68 11.18 26.51
CA LEU A 326 -2.15 12.54 26.68
C LEU A 326 -1.71 12.75 28.14
N SER A 327 -0.43 13.09 28.32
CA SER A 327 0.16 13.42 29.62
C SER A 327 1.19 14.54 29.45
N GLN A 328 1.54 15.22 30.54
CA GLN A 328 2.61 16.21 30.53
C GLN A 328 3.95 15.55 30.13
N GLU A 329 4.22 14.36 30.66
CA GLU A 329 5.42 13.57 30.33
C GLU A 329 5.54 13.30 28.83
N LEU A 330 4.44 12.90 28.17
CA LEU A 330 4.45 12.67 26.73
C LEU A 330 4.72 13.96 25.95
N LEU A 331 4.09 15.08 26.32
CA LEU A 331 4.30 16.36 25.66
C LEU A 331 5.76 16.83 25.80
N ASP A 332 6.33 16.74 27.00
CA ASP A 332 7.72 17.10 27.26
C ASP A 332 8.69 16.19 26.49
N TRP A 333 8.38 14.88 26.43
CA TRP A 333 9.16 13.92 25.67
C TRP A 333 9.17 14.24 24.17
N LEU A 334 8.00 14.58 23.60
CA LEU A 334 7.85 14.92 22.19
C LEU A 334 8.58 16.22 21.86
N GLU A 335 8.43 17.25 22.70
CA GLU A 335 9.14 18.52 22.52
C GLU A 335 10.66 18.36 22.52
N ALA A 336 11.19 17.49 23.39
CA ALA A 336 12.63 17.27 23.48
C ALA A 336 13.22 16.48 22.29
N ARG A 337 12.41 15.73 21.52
CA ARG A 337 12.90 14.73 20.55
C ARG A 337 12.41 14.92 19.13
N LEU A 338 11.27 15.56 18.92
CA LEU A 338 10.69 15.68 17.59
C LEU A 338 11.50 16.64 16.70
N PRO A 339 11.65 16.32 15.41
CA PRO A 339 12.25 17.23 14.45
C PRO A 339 11.51 18.56 14.35
N LEU A 340 12.24 19.60 13.96
CA LEU A 340 11.63 20.81 13.48
C LEU A 340 10.81 20.52 12.21
N GLY A 341 9.67 21.18 12.11
CA GLY A 341 8.72 21.03 11.02
C GLY A 341 7.67 19.93 11.26
N THR A 342 7.86 19.03 12.22
CA THR A 342 6.87 18.02 12.62
C THR A 342 5.58 18.72 13.03
N ARG A 343 4.44 18.10 12.71
CA ARG A 343 3.11 18.60 13.09
C ARG A 343 2.55 17.73 14.20
N LEU A 344 1.92 18.34 15.20
CA LEU A 344 1.15 17.61 16.21
C LEU A 344 -0.29 18.06 16.19
N VAL A 345 -1.19 17.08 16.29
CA VAL A 345 -2.60 17.30 16.56
C VAL A 345 -2.98 16.46 17.77
N ALA A 346 -3.57 17.07 18.79
CA ALA A 346 -4.02 16.37 19.99
C ALA A 346 -5.49 16.72 20.27
N ASN A 347 -6.28 15.71 20.62
CA ASN A 347 -7.68 15.88 20.99
C ASN A 347 -7.88 15.55 22.47
N ALA A 348 -8.61 16.41 23.18
CA ALA A 348 -8.95 16.26 24.59
C ALA A 348 -10.47 16.34 24.80
N VAL A 349 -10.98 15.57 25.78
CA VAL A 349 -12.41 15.53 26.15
C VAL A 349 -12.63 15.63 27.67
N THR A 350 -11.59 15.42 28.48
CA THR A 350 -11.64 15.56 29.94
C THR A 350 -11.06 16.90 30.34
N LEU A 351 -11.52 17.49 31.44
CA LEU A 351 -11.05 18.80 31.91
C LEU A 351 -9.54 18.81 32.15
N GLU A 352 -8.98 17.73 32.68
CA GLU A 352 -7.55 17.55 32.93
C GLU A 352 -6.77 17.57 31.61
N SER A 353 -7.23 16.80 30.61
CA SER A 353 -6.62 16.80 29.28
C SER A 353 -6.78 18.14 28.55
N GLU A 354 -7.90 18.84 28.73
CA GLU A 354 -8.13 20.17 28.17
C GLU A 354 -7.16 21.18 28.78
N ALA A 355 -6.98 21.16 30.10
CA ALA A 355 -6.04 22.03 30.80
C ALA A 355 -4.60 21.83 30.30
N LEU A 356 -4.18 20.58 30.04
CA LEU A 356 -2.88 20.29 29.44
C LEU A 356 -2.74 20.92 28.05
N LEU A 357 -3.75 20.79 27.18
CA LEU A 357 -3.69 21.39 25.84
C LEU A 357 -3.71 22.92 25.88
N ILE A 358 -4.48 23.52 26.78
CA ILE A 358 -4.50 24.99 26.98
C ILE A 358 -3.12 25.47 27.43
N ALA A 359 -2.50 24.79 28.40
CA ALA A 359 -1.17 25.14 28.89
C ALA A 359 -0.10 24.95 27.81
N ALA A 360 -0.16 23.85 27.04
CA ALA A 360 0.73 23.60 25.93
C ALA A 360 0.61 24.67 24.84
N GLN A 361 -0.62 25.04 24.47
CA GLN A 361 -0.86 26.08 23.46
C GLN A 361 -0.40 27.45 23.93
N ALA A 362 -0.63 27.82 25.20
CA ALA A 362 -0.15 29.09 25.75
C ALA A 362 1.38 29.20 25.69
N ARG A 363 2.08 28.08 25.86
CA ARG A 363 3.55 28.01 25.87
C ARG A 363 4.17 27.88 24.49
N LEU A 364 3.59 27.04 23.61
CA LEU A 364 4.16 26.64 22.32
C LEU A 364 3.46 27.30 21.12
N GLY A 365 2.35 27.99 21.34
CA GLY A 365 1.50 28.53 20.28
C GLY A 365 0.77 27.44 19.50
N GLY A 366 0.45 27.74 18.24
CA GLY A 366 -0.43 26.91 17.43
C GLY A 366 -1.91 27.23 17.65
N ASP A 367 -2.77 26.48 16.97
CA ASP A 367 -4.21 26.70 16.92
C ASP A 367 -4.91 25.83 17.97
N LEU A 368 -5.82 26.44 18.72
CA LEU A 368 -6.68 25.75 19.67
C LEU A 368 -8.14 25.93 19.26
N MET A 369 -8.83 24.82 19.00
CA MET A 369 -10.22 24.81 18.56
C MET A 369 -11.08 24.02 19.54
N ARG A 370 -12.14 24.64 20.04
CA ARG A 370 -13.19 23.93 20.76
C ARG A 370 -14.31 23.55 19.79
N ILE A 371 -14.63 22.26 19.75
CA ILE A 371 -15.55 21.67 18.78
C ILE A 371 -16.77 21.13 19.52
N GLU A 372 -17.94 21.71 19.24
CA GLU A 372 -19.21 21.29 19.82
C GLU A 372 -20.15 20.81 18.71
N LEU A 373 -20.57 19.55 18.79
CA LEU A 373 -21.40 18.91 17.77
C LEU A 373 -22.64 18.30 18.40
N SER A 374 -23.75 18.35 17.67
CA SER A 374 -25.00 17.73 18.06
C SER A 374 -25.62 16.98 16.89
N SER A 375 -26.34 15.89 17.18
CA SER A 375 -27.03 15.08 16.18
C SER A 375 -28.48 14.84 16.58
N PRO A 376 -29.42 14.70 15.62
CA PRO A 376 -30.81 14.49 15.96
C PRO A 376 -31.01 13.07 16.51
N VAL A 377 -31.78 12.96 17.60
CA VAL A 377 -32.23 11.70 18.18
C VAL A 377 -33.76 11.72 18.38
N PRO A 378 -34.44 10.57 18.28
CA PRO A 378 -35.86 10.48 18.62
C PRO A 378 -36.12 10.82 20.10
N ILE A 379 -37.21 11.54 20.35
CA ILE A 379 -37.78 11.80 21.69
C ILE A 379 -39.29 11.55 21.57
N GLY A 380 -39.71 10.32 21.86
CA GLY A 380 -41.07 9.86 21.55
C GLY A 380 -41.36 10.00 20.03
N PRO A 381 -42.49 10.62 19.62
CA PRO A 381 -42.81 10.85 18.21
C PRO A 381 -42.06 12.06 17.60
N LYS A 382 -41.29 12.81 18.39
CA LYS A 382 -40.56 14.02 17.96
C LYS A 382 -39.05 13.76 17.89
N ARG A 383 -38.29 14.80 17.54
CA ARG A 383 -36.82 14.78 17.47
C ARG A 383 -36.24 15.88 18.36
N GLY A 384 -35.11 15.61 18.98
CA GLY A 384 -34.30 16.59 19.70
C GLY A 384 -32.82 16.42 19.41
N TRP A 385 -32.01 17.37 19.88
CA TRP A 385 -30.56 17.31 19.73
C TRP A 385 -29.93 16.51 20.86
N LYS A 386 -29.14 15.50 20.50
CA LYS A 386 -28.16 14.89 21.41
C LYS A 386 -26.82 15.57 21.18
N SER A 387 -26.38 16.35 22.16
CA SER A 387 -25.05 16.96 22.16
C SER A 387 -23.99 15.92 22.52
N ALA A 388 -22.91 15.90 21.76
CA ALA A 388 -21.69 15.20 22.14
C ALA A 388 -20.93 16.01 23.19
N PHE A 389 -20.02 15.35 23.92
CA PHE A 389 -19.06 16.09 24.72
C PHE A 389 -18.24 17.00 23.79
N PRO A 390 -18.02 18.27 24.17
CA PRO A 390 -17.09 19.16 23.49
C PRO A 390 -15.71 18.50 23.40
N ILE A 391 -15.01 18.73 22.29
CA ILE A 391 -13.63 18.28 22.12
C ILE A 391 -12.76 19.51 21.92
N LEU A 392 -11.69 19.60 22.69
CA LEU A 392 -10.64 20.59 22.47
C LEU A 392 -9.56 19.95 21.59
N GLN A 393 -9.32 20.54 20.43
CA GLN A 393 -8.30 20.14 19.50
C GLN A 393 -7.18 21.18 19.50
N TRP A 394 -5.95 20.75 19.77
CA TRP A 394 -4.76 21.58 19.61
C TRP A 394 -3.97 21.11 18.39
N SER A 395 -3.58 22.05 17.54
CA SER A 395 -2.74 21.82 16.36
C SER A 395 -1.50 22.71 16.44
N HIS A 396 -0.34 22.07 16.40
CA HIS A 396 0.95 22.73 16.51
C HIS A 396 1.91 22.24 15.43
N ARG A 397 2.88 23.08 15.08
CA ARG A 397 4.00 22.70 14.23
C ARG A 397 5.27 23.18 14.90
N TRP A 398 6.19 22.25 15.17
CA TRP A 398 7.49 22.63 15.72
C TRP A 398 8.19 23.53 14.71
N SER A 399 8.43 24.76 15.11
CA SER A 399 9.24 25.72 14.36
C SER A 399 10.30 26.26 15.30
N HIS A 400 11.41 26.75 14.76
CA HIS A 400 12.30 27.58 15.56
C HIS A 400 11.47 28.70 16.21
N VAL A 401 11.59 28.81 17.53
CA VAL A 401 11.10 29.98 18.26
C VAL A 401 11.77 31.19 17.60
N ARG A 402 10.96 32.17 17.16
CA ARG A 402 11.47 33.46 16.69
C ARG A 402 11.89 34.32 17.87
#